data_AF-A0A238KRH4-F1
#
_entry.id   AF-A0A238KRH4-F1
#
_cell.length_a   1.000
_cell.length_b   1.000
_cell.length_c   1.000
_cell.angle_alpha   90.00
_cell.angle_beta   90.00
_cell.angle_gamma   90.00
#
_symmetry.space_group_name_H-M   'P 1'
#
loop_
_entity.id
_entity.type
_entity.pdbx_description
1 polymer ?
#
loop_
_entity_poly.entity_id
_entity_poly.type
_entity_poly.pdbx_seq_one_letter_code
_entity_poly.pdbx_strand_id
1 'polypeptide(L)' 'MLDTMQPTQQPCPSASALLLFDRAMRIRAVKDDIVRAAQHLSGLDDRQLSELGINRSDLEETIERYI' A
#
# COMPACT_ATOMS: atom_id res chain seq x y z
N MET A 1 9.41 52.56 -0.09
CA MET A 1 10.15 51.33 -0.42
C MET A 1 9.15 50.20 -0.39
N LEU A 2 8.77 49.66 -1.56
CA LEU A 2 7.81 48.55 -1.63
C LEU A 2 8.58 47.24 -1.44
N ASP A 3 8.23 46.53 -0.37
CA ASP A 3 8.56 45.13 -0.15
C ASP A 3 8.23 44.29 -1.39
N THR A 4 9.27 43.88 -2.10
CA THR A 4 9.19 42.84 -3.12
C THR A 4 8.90 41.51 -2.42
N MET A 5 7.62 41.17 -2.29
CA MET A 5 7.21 39.81 -1.99
C MET A 5 7.62 38.92 -3.17
N GLN A 6 8.70 38.16 -3.00
CA GLN A 6 9.02 37.07 -3.92
C GLN A 6 7.83 36.10 -3.92
N PRO A 7 7.21 35.79 -5.07
CA PRO A 7 6.30 34.67 -5.14
C PRO A 7 7.14 33.43 -4.82
N THR A 8 6.82 32.76 -3.71
CA THR A 8 7.36 31.45 -3.37
C THR A 8 7.11 30.54 -4.57
N GLN A 9 8.16 30.28 -5.35
CA GLN A 9 8.12 29.33 -6.45
C GLN A 9 7.75 27.98 -5.85
N GLN A 10 6.48 27.57 -6.00
CA GLN A 10 6.10 26.19 -5.77
C GLN A 10 6.98 25.34 -6.71
N PRO A 11 7.83 24.46 -6.20
CA PRO A 11 8.61 23.61 -7.08
C PRO A 11 7.61 22.75 -7.86
N CYS A 12 7.59 22.91 -9.19
CA CYS A 12 6.90 21.99 -10.07
C CYS A 12 7.42 20.58 -9.71
N PRO A 13 6.56 19.63 -9.31
CA PRO A 13 7.02 18.33 -8.89
C PRO A 13 7.83 17.70 -10.03
N SER A 14 9.04 17.25 -9.72
CA SER A 14 9.89 16.61 -10.72
C SER A 14 9.17 15.39 -11.30
N ALA A 15 9.48 15.04 -12.55
CA ALA A 15 8.92 13.83 -13.18
C ALA A 15 9.14 12.58 -12.30
N SER A 16 10.28 12.51 -11.61
CA SER A 16 10.58 11.45 -10.63
C SER A 16 9.65 11.45 -9.42
N ALA A 17 9.27 12.61 -8.89
CA ALA A 17 8.34 12.71 -7.76
C ALA A 17 6.94 12.22 -8.14
N LEU A 18 6.47 12.56 -9.34
CA LEU A 18 5.18 12.08 -9.86
C LEU A 18 5.17 10.56 -10.07
N LEU A 19 6.26 9.98 -10.58
CA LEU A 19 6.37 8.53 -10.75
C LEU A 19 6.41 7.77 -9.42
N LEU A 20 7.13 8.30 -8.42
CA LEU A 20 7.16 7.72 -7.08
C LEU A 20 5.78 7.81 -6.41
N PHE A 21 5.08 8.94 -6.59
CA PHE A 21 3.74 9.12 -6.09
C PHE A 21 2.73 8.17 -6.75
N ASP A 22 2.73 8.03 -8.08
CA ASP A 22 1.88 7.06 -8.80
C ASP A 22 2.15 5.63 -8.31
N ARG A 23 3.42 5.25 -8.15
CA ARG A 23 3.79 3.93 -7.61
C ARG A 23 3.27 3.73 -6.18
N ALA A 24 3.43 4.73 -5.30
CA ALA A 24 2.94 4.66 -3.93
C ALA A 24 1.40 4.56 -3.88
N MET A 25 0.71 5.30 -4.75
CA MET A 25 -0.75 5.26 -4.87
C MET A 25 -1.25 3.89 -5.36
N ARG A 26 -0.55 3.26 -6.31
CA ARG A 26 -0.89 1.89 -6.75
C ARG A 26 -0.70 0.87 -5.63
N ILE A 27 0.41 0.95 -4.88
CA ILE A 27 0.63 0.07 -3.73
C ILE A 27 -0.49 0.26 -2.70
N ARG A 28 -0.87 1.53 -2.43
CA ARG A 28 -1.96 1.85 -1.52
C ARG A 28 -3.33 1.35 -2.03
N ALA A 29 -3.57 1.40 -3.33
CA ALA A 29 -4.83 0.93 -3.92
C ALA A 29 -5.02 -0.58 -3.75
N VAL A 30 -3.94 -1.36 -3.85
CA VAL A 30 -3.99 -2.83 -3.73
C VAL A 30 -3.88 -3.30 -2.27
N LYS A 31 -3.48 -2.42 -1.34
CA LYS A 31 -3.37 -2.72 0.11
C LYS A 31 -4.67 -3.32 0.65
N ASP A 32 -5.81 -2.68 0.39
CA ASP A 32 -7.10 -3.12 0.91
C ASP A 32 -7.54 -4.46 0.30
N ASP A 33 -7.22 -4.69 -0.96
CA ASP A 33 -7.52 -5.96 -1.64
C ASP A 33 -6.68 -7.12 -1.08
N ILE A 34 -5.40 -6.87 -0.76
CA ILE A 34 -4.53 -7.86 -0.09
C ILE A 34 -5.08 -8.23 1.28
N VAL A 35 -5.48 -7.22 2.07
CA VAL A 35 -6.07 -7.46 3.40
C VAL A 35 -7.38 -8.24 3.28
N ARG A 36 -8.24 -7.90 2.32
CA ARG A 36 -9.50 -8.64 2.07
C ARG A 36 -9.25 -10.07 1.63
N ALA A 37 -8.29 -10.31 0.75
CA ALA A 37 -7.92 -11.65 0.32
C ALA A 37 -7.40 -12.48 1.49
N ALA A 38 -6.54 -11.90 2.33
CA ALA A 38 -6.04 -12.56 3.54
C ALA A 38 -7.18 -12.83 4.54
N GLN A 39 -8.08 -11.88 4.78
CA GLN A 39 -9.26 -12.13 5.63
C GLN A 39 -10.14 -13.25 5.08
N HIS A 40 -10.34 -13.33 3.76
CA HIS A 40 -11.11 -14.41 3.14
C HIS A 40 -10.44 -15.78 3.32
N LEU A 41 -9.12 -15.84 3.16
CA LEU A 41 -8.34 -17.06 3.40
C LEU A 41 -8.32 -17.46 4.89
N SER A 42 -8.40 -16.50 5.82
CA SER A 42 -8.40 -16.79 7.26
C SER A 42 -9.60 -17.62 7.72
N GLY A 43 -10.70 -17.58 6.96
CA GLY A 43 -11.90 -18.37 7.18
C GLY A 43 -11.84 -19.80 6.65
N LEU A 44 -10.77 -20.19 5.95
CA LEU A 44 -10.56 -21.57 5.49
C LEU A 44 -9.96 -22.43 6.60
N ASP A 45 -10.30 -23.72 6.63
CA ASP A 45 -9.68 -24.65 7.57
C ASP A 45 -8.20 -24.89 7.25
N ASP A 46 -7.41 -25.27 8.25
CA ASP A 46 -5.95 -25.48 8.10
C ASP A 46 -5.59 -26.49 7.02
N ARG A 47 -6.45 -27.50 6.81
CA ARG A 47 -6.28 -28.47 5.71
C ARG A 47 -6.42 -27.80 4.34
N GLN A 48 -7.39 -26.91 4.18
CA GLN A 48 -7.62 -26.19 2.93
C GLN A 48 -6.49 -25.19 2.65
N LEU A 49 -6.00 -24.51 3.70
CA LEU A 49 -4.81 -23.66 3.61
C LEU A 49 -3.57 -24.47 3.24
N SER A 50 -3.38 -25.64 3.84
CA SER A 50 -2.27 -26.53 3.52
C SER A 50 -2.33 -27.06 2.08
N GLU A 51 -3.52 -27.32 1.55
CA GLU A 51 -3.71 -27.72 0.14
C GLU A 51 -3.30 -26.60 -0.83
N LEU A 52 -3.42 -25.33 -0.41
CA LEU A 52 -2.93 -24.16 -1.14
C LEU A 52 -1.44 -23.86 -0.90
N GLY A 53 -0.79 -24.60 0.02
CA GLY A 53 0.59 -24.34 0.43
C GLY A 53 0.75 -23.05 1.25
N ILE A 54 -0.31 -22.60 1.91
CA ILE A 54 -0.35 -21.36 2.69
C ILE A 54 -0.31 -21.71 4.19
N ASN A 55 0.61 -21.09 4.94
CA ASN A 55 0.57 -21.17 6.39
C ASN A 55 -0.30 -20.06 6.98
N ARG A 56 -1.05 -20.39 8.02
CA ARG A 56 -1.90 -19.44 8.75
C ARG A 56 -1.07 -18.29 9.35
N SER A 57 0.14 -18.57 9.82
CA SER A 57 1.08 -17.57 10.34
C SER A 57 1.47 -16.52 9.31
N ASP A 58 1.74 -16.94 8.07
CA ASP A 58 2.11 -16.03 6.97
C ASP A 58 0.94 -15.10 6.62
N LEU A 59 -0.28 -15.60 6.78
CA LEU A 59 -1.52 -14.86 6.56
C LEU A 59 -1.71 -13.77 7.60
N GLU A 60 -1.53 -14.11 8.88
CA GLU A 60 -1.60 -13.18 10.01
C GLU A 60 -0.53 -12.08 9.87
N GLU A 61 0.72 -12.45 9.55
CA GLU A 61 1.79 -11.48 9.30
C GLU A 61 1.46 -10.53 8.14
N THR A 62 0.87 -11.07 7.06
CA THR A 62 0.45 -10.26 5.91
C THR A 62 -0.63 -9.26 6.32
N ILE A 63 -1.63 -9.69 7.10
CA ILE A 63 -2.68 -8.80 7.59
C ILE A 63 -2.08 -7.70 8.46
N GLU A 64 -1.24 -8.03 9.45
CA GLU A 64 -0.60 -7.06 10.34
C GLU A 64 0.29 -6.07 9.60
N ARG A 65 1.03 -6.52 8.58
CA ARG A 65 1.88 -5.64 7.76
C ARG A 65 1.09 -4.59 6.99
N TYR A 66 -0.17 -4.88 6.67
CA TYR A 66 -1.06 -4.04 5.88
C TYR A 66 -2.27 -3.52 6.67
N ILE A 67 -2.28 -3.54 8.00
CA ILE A 67 -3.25 -2.78 8.81
C ILE A 67 -2.49 -1.65 9.48
#